data_AF-A0A515IU49-F1
#
_entry.id   AF-A0A515IU49-F1
#
_cell.length_a   1.000
_cell.length_b   1.000
_cell.length_c   1.000
_cell.angle_alpha   90.00
_cell.angle_beta   90.00
_cell.angle_gamma   90.00
#
_symmetry.space_group_name_H-M   'P 1'
#
loop_
_entity.id
_entity.type
_entity.pdbx_description
1 polymer ?
#
loop_
_entity_poly.entity_id
_entity_poly.type
_entity_poly.pdbx_seq_one_letter_code
_entity_poly.pdbx_strand_id
1 'polypeptide(L)'
;MNTKLIIHIVISLISLSGLIVYYYAFLLGYKKHNSQLKKQSKLPEKLYFMSTYPALIWYVLPFIEQPRMHGIYDWLNGEFVFFNVLYIPVSFLLFVYFFGIWGKKSVSQNIEATKSAFYAPSKLLTEGIYARVQHPMIIGDILGHFSLVLLTGGIYTCILFPIYVFIDLFMIKIQVKYSLEPYYKSELIVYRKKTPVLLDQKLLFIVLFMALLVICNFLNYTKII
;
A
#
# COMPACT_ATOMS: atom_id res chain seq x y z
N MET A 1 1.54 20.06 -22.16
CA MET A 1 1.17 19.03 -21.16
C MET A 1 0.39 19.72 -20.05
N ASN A 2 -0.77 19.20 -19.63
CA ASN A 2 -1.61 19.83 -18.60
C ASN A 2 -0.82 19.97 -17.29
N THR A 3 -0.65 21.19 -16.76
CA THR A 3 0.12 21.48 -15.52
C THR A 3 -0.26 20.56 -14.36
N LYS A 4 -1.55 20.21 -14.24
CA LYS A 4 -2.05 19.28 -13.20
C LYS A 4 -1.47 17.87 -13.36
N LEU A 5 -1.39 17.37 -14.59
CA LEU A 5 -0.78 16.07 -14.87
C LEU A 5 0.73 16.09 -14.57
N ILE A 6 1.43 17.19 -14.90
CA ILE A 6 2.86 17.34 -14.58
C ILE A 6 3.07 17.22 -13.07
N ILE A 7 2.26 17.92 -12.27
CA ILE A 7 2.33 17.86 -10.80
C ILE A 7 2.16 16.42 -10.30
N HIS A 8 1.18 15.68 -10.80
CA HIS A 8 0.94 14.30 -10.40
C HIS A 8 2.11 13.38 -10.75
N ILE A 9 2.69 13.53 -11.95
CA ILE A 9 3.87 12.78 -12.37
C ILE A 9 5.05 13.10 -11.47
N VAL A 10 5.35 14.38 -11.23
CA VAL A 10 6.47 14.82 -10.39
C VAL A 10 6.33 14.28 -8.97
N ILE A 11 5.16 14.42 -8.34
CA ILE A 11 4.91 13.91 -7.00
C ILE A 11 5.04 12.38 -6.95
N SER A 12 4.51 11.67 -7.95
CA SER A 12 4.65 10.22 -8.05
C SER A 12 6.12 9.79 -8.19
N LEU A 13 6.91 10.52 -8.97
CA LEU A 13 8.36 10.27 -9.11
C LEU A 13 9.12 10.57 -7.81
N ILE A 14 8.75 11.62 -7.07
CA ILE A 14 9.32 11.89 -5.74
C ILE A 14 9.06 10.71 -4.80
N SER A 15 7.87 10.11 -4.85
CA SER A 15 7.53 8.94 -4.01
C SER A 15 8.45 7.74 -4.24
N LEU A 16 9.02 7.57 -5.44
CA LEU A 16 10.00 6.49 -5.72
C LEU A 16 11.28 6.63 -4.89
N SER A 17 11.68 7.85 -4.54
CA SER A 17 12.89 8.05 -3.73
C SER A 17 12.77 7.45 -2.32
N GLY A 18 11.55 7.10 -1.88
CA GLY A 18 11.32 6.43 -0.61
C GLY A 18 11.85 5.00 -0.59
N LEU A 19 11.94 4.35 -1.76
CA LEU A 19 12.58 3.05 -1.91
C LEU A 19 14.07 3.10 -1.54
N ILE A 20 14.75 4.18 -1.88
CA ILE A 20 16.17 4.36 -1.55
C ILE A 20 16.32 4.47 -0.03
N VAL A 21 15.48 5.28 0.61
CA VAL A 21 15.46 5.43 2.08
C VAL A 21 15.15 4.09 2.76
N TYR A 22 14.13 3.37 2.28
CA TYR A 22 13.73 2.06 2.79
C TYR A 22 14.85 1.02 2.63
N TYR A 23 15.50 0.99 1.47
CA TYR A 23 16.64 0.13 1.19
C TYR A 23 17.78 0.35 2.20
N TYR A 24 18.19 1.60 2.41
CA TYR A 24 19.26 1.91 3.36
C TYR A 24 18.85 1.63 4.80
N ALA A 25 17.58 1.82 5.17
CA ALA A 25 17.08 1.44 6.49
C ALA A 25 17.33 -0.06 6.77
N PHE A 26 16.88 -0.93 5.85
CA PHE A 26 17.04 -2.37 6.00
C PHE A 26 18.50 -2.84 5.86
N LEU A 27 19.26 -2.28 4.91
CA LEU A 27 20.67 -2.63 4.71
C LEU A 27 21.51 -2.30 5.95
N LEU A 28 21.33 -1.11 6.52
CA LEU A 28 22.06 -0.68 7.71
C LEU A 28 21.58 -1.45 8.94
N GLY A 29 20.28 -1.74 9.04
CA GLY A 29 19.71 -2.59 10.10
C GLY A 29 20.34 -3.99 10.09
N TYR A 30 20.37 -4.64 8.93
CA TYR A 30 21.01 -5.94 8.73
C TYR A 30 22.50 -5.91 9.13
N LYS A 31 23.26 -4.92 8.65
CA LYS A 31 24.68 -4.75 9.03
C LYS A 31 24.85 -4.53 10.54
N LYS A 32 23.99 -3.72 11.17
CA LYS A 32 24.00 -3.45 12.61
C LYS A 32 23.76 -4.73 13.42
N HIS A 33 22.88 -5.61 12.96
CA HIS A 33 22.65 -6.90 13.62
C HIS A 33 23.87 -7.82 13.51
N ASN A 34 24.41 -7.98 12.30
CA ASN A 34 25.46 -8.98 12.03
C ASN A 34 26.85 -8.57 12.52
N SER A 35 27.16 -7.28 12.53
CA SER A 35 28.53 -6.83 12.81
C SER A 35 28.88 -6.78 14.30
N GLN A 36 27.91 -6.96 15.23
CA GLN A 36 28.06 -6.65 16.66
C GLN A 36 28.65 -5.24 16.96
N LEU A 37 28.87 -4.40 15.94
CA LEU A 37 29.53 -3.10 16.04
C LEU A 37 28.54 -2.06 16.58
N LYS A 38 28.85 -1.58 17.79
CA LYS A 38 28.21 -0.48 18.55
C LYS A 38 26.69 -0.33 18.35
N LYS A 39 25.95 -0.89 19.32
CA LYS A 39 24.51 -0.76 19.60
C LYS A 39 23.89 0.67 19.56
N GLN A 40 24.65 1.73 19.32
CA GLN A 40 24.23 3.12 19.58
C GLN A 40 23.51 3.83 18.41
N SER A 41 23.73 3.45 17.14
CA SER A 41 23.12 4.20 16.03
C SER A 41 21.63 3.89 15.89
N LYS A 42 20.79 4.91 16.09
CA LYS A 42 19.33 4.90 15.79
C LYS A 42 19.01 5.23 14.32
N LEU A 43 20.03 5.31 13.46
CA LEU A 43 19.86 5.72 12.07
C LEU A 43 18.97 4.76 11.25
N PRO A 44 19.13 3.42 11.32
CA PRO A 44 18.24 2.51 10.60
C PRO A 44 16.77 2.72 10.94
N GLU A 45 16.46 2.91 12.22
CA GLU A 45 15.10 3.13 12.71
C GLU A 45 14.54 4.47 12.22
N LYS A 46 15.34 5.55 12.27
CA LYS A 46 14.95 6.85 11.70
C LYS A 46 14.67 6.75 10.21
N LEU A 47 15.52 6.09 9.44
CA LEU A 47 15.33 5.91 8.00
C LEU A 47 14.08 5.08 7.70
N TYR A 48 13.80 4.03 8.49
CA TYR A 48 12.58 3.24 8.36
C TYR A 48 11.33 4.09 8.56
N PHE A 49 11.27 4.92 9.60
CA PHE A 49 10.15 5.85 9.78
C PHE A 49 10.11 6.93 8.69
N MET A 50 11.25 7.46 8.25
CA MET A 50 11.27 8.42 7.15
C MET A 50 10.76 7.80 5.85
N SER A 51 10.98 6.51 5.61
CA SER A 51 10.53 5.85 4.38
C SER A 51 9.02 5.64 4.26
N THR A 52 8.21 6.14 5.21
CA THR A 52 6.73 6.09 5.13
C THR A 52 6.13 7.20 4.28
N TYR A 53 6.89 8.25 3.92
CA TYR A 53 6.34 9.36 3.15
C TYR A 53 5.76 8.99 1.77
N PRO A 54 6.21 7.93 1.05
CA PRO A 54 5.54 7.51 -0.17
C PRO A 54 4.07 7.21 0.08
N ALA A 55 3.73 6.42 1.11
CA ALA A 55 2.34 6.17 1.47
C ALA A 55 1.58 7.48 1.76
N LEU A 56 2.19 8.41 2.52
CA LEU A 56 1.56 9.72 2.78
C LEU A 56 1.28 10.52 1.50
N ILE A 57 2.22 10.52 0.54
CA ILE A 57 2.02 11.13 -0.78
C ILE A 57 0.80 10.50 -1.47
N TRP A 58 0.71 9.17 -1.47
CA TRP A 58 -0.36 8.46 -2.14
C TRP A 58 -1.72 8.56 -1.43
N TYR A 59 -1.75 8.84 -0.13
CA TYR A 59 -2.98 9.24 0.58
C TYR A 59 -3.48 10.62 0.16
N VAL A 60 -2.57 11.53 -0.20
CA VAL A 60 -2.91 12.93 -0.56
C VAL A 60 -3.23 13.08 -2.05
N LEU A 61 -2.53 12.36 -2.93
CA LEU A 61 -2.68 12.44 -4.38
C LEU A 61 -4.14 12.40 -4.88
N PRO A 62 -5.03 11.50 -4.38
CA PRO A 62 -6.44 11.45 -4.81
C PRO A 62 -7.21 12.75 -4.61
N PHE A 63 -6.78 13.63 -3.71
CA PHE A 63 -7.44 14.90 -3.37
C PHE A 63 -6.86 16.10 -4.12
N ILE A 64 -5.66 15.97 -4.68
CA ILE A 64 -5.06 17.02 -5.52
C ILE A 64 -5.94 17.24 -6.75
N GLU A 65 -6.01 18.51 -7.19
CA GLU A 65 -6.80 18.93 -8.34
C GLU A 65 -6.43 18.13 -9.61
N GLN A 66 -7.42 17.42 -10.16
CA GLN A 66 -7.30 16.56 -11.33
C GLN A 66 -8.68 16.32 -11.94
N PRO A 67 -8.76 15.85 -13.20
CA PRO A 67 -10.02 15.35 -13.75
C PRO A 67 -10.58 14.21 -12.90
N ARG A 68 -11.89 14.22 -12.68
CA ARG A 68 -12.57 13.24 -11.83
C ARG A 68 -13.68 12.55 -12.61
N MET A 69 -13.74 11.23 -12.46
CA MET A 69 -14.96 10.45 -12.68
C MET A 69 -15.91 10.67 -11.48
N HIS A 70 -17.00 9.92 -11.42
CA HIS A 70 -17.91 10.01 -10.29
C HIS A 70 -17.24 9.63 -8.97
N GLY A 71 -17.59 10.34 -7.91
CA GLY A 71 -17.00 10.15 -6.58
C GLY A 71 -17.57 11.09 -5.53
N ILE A 72 -16.92 11.17 -4.38
CA ILE A 72 -17.40 11.95 -3.22
C ILE A 72 -17.64 13.43 -3.55
N TYR A 73 -16.91 13.98 -4.52
CA TYR A 73 -17.09 15.36 -4.95
C TYR A 73 -18.45 15.61 -5.62
N ASP A 74 -19.07 14.60 -6.22
CA ASP A 74 -20.43 14.71 -6.78
C ASP A 74 -21.42 15.02 -5.65
N TRP A 75 -21.35 14.26 -4.55
CA TRP A 75 -22.17 14.52 -3.36
C TRP A 75 -21.88 15.87 -2.72
N LEU A 76 -20.60 16.28 -2.67
CA LEU A 76 -20.22 17.61 -2.15
C LEU A 76 -20.77 18.75 -3.03
N ASN A 77 -20.99 18.49 -4.31
CA ASN A 77 -21.60 19.43 -5.26
C ASN A 77 -23.14 19.31 -5.34
N GLY A 78 -23.75 18.41 -4.56
CA GLY A 78 -25.20 18.19 -4.57
C GLY A 78 -25.72 17.28 -5.69
N GLU A 79 -24.83 16.56 -6.38
CA GLU A 79 -25.17 15.66 -7.49
C GLU A 79 -25.42 14.23 -6.98
N PHE A 80 -26.70 13.86 -6.88
CA PHE A 80 -27.15 12.56 -6.38
C PHE A 80 -27.76 11.70 -7.50
N VAL A 81 -26.90 11.06 -8.29
CA VAL A 81 -27.33 10.08 -9.30
C VAL A 81 -27.37 8.67 -8.69
N PHE A 82 -28.29 7.81 -9.14
CA PHE A 82 -28.46 6.45 -8.62
C PHE A 82 -27.15 5.65 -8.56
N PHE A 83 -26.30 5.75 -9.59
CA PHE A 83 -24.98 5.11 -9.60
C PHE A 83 -24.12 5.54 -8.40
N ASN A 84 -24.06 6.84 -8.12
CA ASN A 84 -23.26 7.43 -7.05
C ASN A 84 -23.74 7.03 -5.65
N VAL A 85 -25.06 6.85 -5.49
CA VAL A 85 -25.68 6.37 -4.25
C VAL A 85 -25.14 4.99 -3.83
N LEU A 86 -24.73 4.15 -4.79
CA LEU A 86 -24.13 2.85 -4.50
C LEU A 86 -22.60 2.90 -4.53
N TYR A 87 -22.01 3.57 -5.52
CA TYR A 87 -20.57 3.57 -5.75
C TYR A 87 -19.76 4.22 -4.61
N ILE A 88 -20.22 5.37 -4.11
CA ILE A 88 -19.52 6.14 -3.07
C ILE A 88 -19.50 5.39 -1.73
N PRO A 89 -20.64 4.88 -1.20
CA PRO A 89 -20.63 4.06 0.01
C PRO A 89 -19.76 2.81 -0.11
N VAL A 90 -19.81 2.10 -1.25
CA VAL A 90 -18.99 0.90 -1.44
C VAL A 90 -17.50 1.25 -1.39
N SER A 91 -17.08 2.31 -2.07
CA SER A 91 -15.67 2.77 -2.06
C SER A 91 -15.22 3.24 -0.69
N PHE A 92 -16.08 3.94 0.05
CA PHE A 92 -15.83 4.35 1.42
C PHE A 92 -15.71 3.14 2.37
N LEU A 93 -16.60 2.16 2.27
CA LEU A 93 -16.54 0.94 3.08
C LEU A 93 -15.30 0.10 2.79
N LEU A 94 -14.88 0.01 1.52
CA LEU A 94 -13.61 -0.64 1.15
C LEU A 94 -12.42 0.08 1.80
N PHE A 95 -12.41 1.42 1.77
CA PHE A 95 -11.37 2.20 2.44
C PHE A 95 -11.34 1.94 3.95
N VAL A 96 -12.49 2.06 4.63
CA VAL A 96 -12.60 1.80 6.07
C VAL A 96 -12.17 0.38 6.43
N TYR A 97 -12.54 -0.61 5.61
CA TYR A 97 -12.14 -1.99 5.81
C TYR A 97 -10.63 -2.17 5.69
N PHE A 98 -10.02 -1.74 4.59
CA PHE A 98 -8.60 -1.98 4.33
C PHE A 98 -7.68 -1.12 5.20
N PHE A 99 -7.98 0.16 5.34
CA PHE A 99 -7.21 1.06 6.18
C PHE A 99 -7.44 0.79 7.68
N GLY A 100 -8.70 0.73 8.10
CA GLY A 100 -9.07 0.67 9.51
C GLY A 100 -8.99 -0.73 10.11
N ILE A 101 -9.58 -1.73 9.46
CA ILE A 101 -9.72 -3.08 10.04
C ILE A 101 -8.52 -3.96 9.68
N TRP A 102 -8.26 -4.11 8.38
CA TRP A 102 -7.15 -4.93 7.87
C TRP A 102 -5.80 -4.33 8.24
N GLY A 103 -5.64 -3.02 8.03
CA GLY A 103 -4.44 -2.25 8.38
C GLY A 103 -4.10 -2.39 9.85
N LYS A 104 -5.03 -2.06 10.76
CA LYS A 104 -4.83 -2.24 12.21
C LYS A 104 -4.40 -3.66 12.56
N LYS A 105 -5.11 -4.67 12.06
CA LYS A 105 -4.81 -6.08 12.39
C LYS A 105 -3.41 -6.49 11.93
N SER A 106 -3.05 -6.19 10.69
CA SER A 106 -1.77 -6.57 10.11
C SER A 106 -0.59 -5.81 10.74
N VAL A 107 -0.74 -4.48 10.94
CA VAL A 107 0.25 -3.63 11.58
C VAL A 107 0.51 -4.06 13.03
N SER A 108 -0.54 -4.33 13.82
CA SER A 108 -0.37 -4.74 15.22
C SER A 108 0.42 -6.05 15.35
N GLN A 109 0.15 -7.05 14.51
CA GLN A 109 0.91 -8.31 14.50
C GLN A 109 2.37 -8.10 14.10
N ASN A 110 2.62 -7.27 13.08
CA ASN A 110 3.98 -6.94 12.67
C ASN A 110 4.76 -6.22 13.78
N ILE A 111 4.17 -5.19 14.39
CA ILE A 111 4.79 -4.44 15.49
C ILE A 111 5.19 -5.37 16.63
N GLU A 112 4.34 -6.34 16.99
CA GLU A 112 4.69 -7.31 18.04
C GLU A 112 5.96 -8.09 17.70
N ALA A 113 6.09 -8.55 16.45
CA ALA A 113 7.27 -9.27 15.97
C ALA A 113 8.51 -8.36 15.84
N THR A 114 8.31 -7.08 15.49
CA THR A 114 9.39 -6.14 15.12
C THR A 114 9.72 -5.07 16.16
N LYS A 115 9.06 -5.05 17.33
CA LYS A 115 9.17 -3.97 18.34
C LYS A 115 10.59 -3.66 18.77
N SER A 116 11.46 -4.67 18.82
CA SER A 116 12.86 -4.52 19.20
C SER A 116 13.73 -4.07 18.02
N ALA A 117 13.48 -4.62 16.83
CA ALA A 117 14.19 -4.31 15.60
C ALA A 117 13.33 -4.66 14.38
N PHE A 118 13.01 -3.67 13.54
CA PHE A 118 12.24 -3.87 12.30
C PHE A 118 12.96 -4.75 11.26
N TYR A 119 14.29 -4.77 11.32
CA TYR A 119 15.15 -5.53 10.42
C TYR A 119 15.50 -6.94 10.96
N ALA A 120 15.12 -7.27 12.19
CA ALA A 120 15.40 -8.56 12.81
C ALA A 120 14.19 -9.00 13.66
N PRO A 121 13.08 -9.41 13.01
CA PRO A 121 11.86 -9.78 13.72
C PRO A 121 12.11 -10.98 14.63
N SER A 122 11.48 -10.97 15.80
CA SER A 122 11.60 -12.00 16.84
C SER A 122 10.97 -13.35 16.49
N LYS A 123 10.06 -13.38 15.51
CA LYS A 123 9.44 -14.58 14.95
C LYS A 123 9.03 -14.34 13.50
N LEU A 124 8.99 -15.40 12.70
CA LEU A 124 8.33 -15.37 11.40
C LEU A 124 6.81 -15.46 11.58
N LEU A 125 6.08 -14.45 11.12
CA LEU A 125 4.62 -14.44 11.18
C LEU A 125 4.05 -15.33 10.07
N THR A 126 3.34 -16.39 10.45
CA THR A 126 2.71 -17.34 9.51
C THR A 126 1.26 -17.67 9.86
N GLU A 127 0.73 -17.10 10.94
CA GLU A 127 -0.61 -17.37 11.47
C GLU A 127 -1.58 -16.21 11.22
N GLY A 128 -2.87 -16.47 11.42
CA GLY A 128 -3.91 -15.44 11.32
C GLY A 128 -3.99 -14.80 9.93
N ILE A 129 -3.77 -13.48 9.84
CA ILE A 129 -3.82 -12.79 8.54
C ILE A 129 -2.59 -13.13 7.68
N TYR A 130 -1.46 -13.44 8.31
CA TYR A 130 -0.27 -13.95 7.62
C TYR A 130 -0.45 -15.39 7.15
N ALA A 131 -1.39 -16.18 7.68
CA ALA A 131 -1.71 -17.48 7.09
C ALA A 131 -2.40 -17.37 5.71
N ARG A 132 -2.99 -16.21 5.41
CA ARG A 132 -3.69 -15.96 4.14
C ARG A 132 -2.75 -15.47 3.05
N VAL A 133 -1.90 -14.51 3.38
CA VAL A 133 -0.95 -13.87 2.46
C VAL A 133 0.34 -13.52 3.18
N GLN A 134 1.47 -13.51 2.48
CA GLN A 134 2.79 -13.24 3.09
C GLN A 134 2.98 -11.79 3.54
N HIS A 135 2.42 -10.83 2.80
CA HIS A 135 2.58 -9.40 3.07
C HIS A 135 1.22 -8.71 3.25
N PRO A 136 0.45 -9.04 4.31
CA PRO A 136 -0.89 -8.51 4.55
C PRO A 136 -0.88 -7.00 4.74
N MET A 137 0.14 -6.42 5.39
CA MET A 137 0.26 -4.97 5.53
C MET A 137 0.34 -4.28 4.16
N ILE A 138 1.15 -4.83 3.25
CA ILE A 138 1.39 -4.23 1.93
C ILE A 138 0.13 -4.32 1.06
N ILE A 139 -0.50 -5.50 0.96
CA ILE A 139 -1.74 -5.60 0.17
C ILE A 139 -2.88 -4.77 0.80
N GLY A 140 -2.95 -4.71 2.13
CA GLY A 140 -3.94 -3.89 2.83
C GLY A 140 -3.75 -2.40 2.52
N ASP A 141 -2.50 -1.94 2.49
CA ASP A 141 -2.18 -0.56 2.19
C ASP A 141 -2.43 -0.22 0.71
N ILE A 142 -2.05 -1.08 -0.24
CA ILE A 142 -2.40 -0.95 -1.67
C ILE A 142 -3.92 -0.82 -1.85
N LEU A 143 -4.69 -1.73 -1.25
CA LEU A 143 -6.15 -1.73 -1.40
C LEU A 143 -6.81 -0.55 -0.67
N GLY A 144 -6.26 -0.11 0.45
CA GLY A 144 -6.67 1.11 1.15
C GLY A 144 -6.50 2.35 0.27
N HIS A 145 -5.30 2.54 -0.30
CA HIS A 145 -5.04 3.64 -1.22
C HIS A 145 -5.91 3.59 -2.47
N PHE A 146 -6.05 2.41 -3.08
CA PHE A 146 -6.90 2.28 -4.26
C PHE A 146 -8.37 2.58 -3.95
N SER A 147 -8.86 2.23 -2.77
CA SER A 147 -10.20 2.59 -2.32
C SER A 147 -10.41 4.11 -2.23
N LEU A 148 -9.37 4.87 -1.86
CA LEU A 148 -9.44 6.34 -1.91
C LEU A 148 -9.45 6.88 -3.33
N VAL A 149 -8.68 6.28 -4.25
CA VAL A 149 -8.73 6.62 -5.67
C VAL A 149 -10.14 6.41 -6.22
N LEU A 150 -10.80 5.30 -5.86
CA LEU A 150 -12.19 5.05 -6.21
C LEU A 150 -13.11 6.11 -5.60
N LEU A 151 -12.97 6.37 -4.30
CA LEU A 151 -13.82 7.30 -3.56
C LEU A 151 -13.76 8.72 -4.12
N THR A 152 -12.58 9.21 -4.53
CA THR A 152 -12.42 10.57 -5.06
C THR A 152 -12.61 10.66 -6.58
N GLY A 153 -12.68 9.53 -7.28
CA GLY A 153 -12.79 9.47 -8.74
C GLY A 153 -11.57 10.02 -9.49
N GLY A 154 -10.41 10.19 -8.83
CA GLY A 154 -9.24 10.87 -9.39
C GLY A 154 -8.60 10.13 -10.57
N ILE A 155 -8.73 10.66 -11.79
CA ILE A 155 -8.27 9.99 -13.03
C ILE A 155 -6.75 9.90 -13.09
N TYR A 156 -6.04 10.99 -12.80
CA TYR A 156 -4.57 11.00 -12.88
C TYR A 156 -3.94 10.10 -11.83
N THR A 157 -4.44 10.14 -10.59
CA THR A 157 -3.99 9.22 -9.54
C THR A 157 -4.27 7.77 -9.91
N CYS A 158 -5.44 7.46 -10.49
CA CYS A 158 -5.78 6.11 -10.95
C CYS A 158 -4.81 5.60 -12.02
N ILE A 159 -4.49 6.41 -13.03
CA ILE A 159 -3.57 6.03 -14.11
C ILE A 159 -2.16 5.81 -13.59
N LEU A 160 -1.70 6.64 -12.64
CA LEU A 160 -0.35 6.54 -12.07
C LEU A 160 -0.24 5.48 -10.96
N PHE A 161 -1.35 4.96 -10.46
CA PHE A 161 -1.40 3.99 -9.35
C PHE A 161 -0.47 2.76 -9.51
N PRO A 162 -0.20 2.23 -10.72
CA PRO A 162 0.80 1.17 -10.91
C PRO A 162 2.21 1.53 -10.39
N ILE A 163 2.58 2.81 -10.33
CA ILE A 163 3.84 3.27 -9.72
C ILE A 163 3.85 2.97 -8.21
N TYR A 164 2.71 3.17 -7.54
CA TYR A 164 2.59 2.88 -6.11
C TYR A 164 2.74 1.38 -5.84
N VAL A 165 2.00 0.57 -6.60
CA VAL A 165 2.09 -0.90 -6.53
C VAL A 165 3.54 -1.36 -6.77
N PHE A 166 4.25 -0.72 -7.72
CA PHE A 166 5.65 -1.01 -7.97
C PHE A 166 6.55 -0.72 -6.76
N ILE A 167 6.35 0.43 -6.09
CA ILE A 167 7.08 0.78 -4.85
C ILE A 167 6.88 -0.33 -3.81
N ASP A 168 5.64 -0.69 -3.54
CA ASP A 168 5.29 -1.70 -2.54
C ASP A 168 5.89 -3.09 -2.84
N LEU A 169 5.86 -3.51 -4.11
CA LEU A 169 6.48 -4.77 -4.54
C LEU A 169 8.00 -4.77 -4.33
N PHE A 170 8.67 -3.62 -4.49
CA PHE A 170 10.09 -3.49 -4.20
C PHE A 170 10.37 -3.46 -2.70
N MET A 171 9.52 -2.83 -1.89
CA MET A 171 9.63 -2.85 -0.43
C MET A 171 9.56 -4.29 0.10
N ILE A 172 8.69 -5.13 -0.46
CA ILE A 172 8.66 -6.58 -0.16
C ILE A 172 10.01 -7.23 -0.43
N LYS A 173 10.59 -7.03 -1.62
CA LYS A 173 11.89 -7.61 -1.99
C LYS A 173 12.99 -7.20 -1.03
N ILE A 174 13.03 -5.93 -0.63
CA ILE A 174 14.00 -5.39 0.32
C ILE A 174 13.82 -6.03 1.70
N GLN A 175 12.59 -6.04 2.22
CA GLN A 175 12.27 -6.62 3.52
C GLN A 175 12.66 -8.10 3.57
N VAL A 176 12.27 -8.86 2.56
CA VAL A 176 12.59 -10.28 2.43
C VAL A 176 14.11 -10.49 2.49
N LYS A 177 14.86 -9.78 1.66
CA LYS A 177 16.31 -9.99 1.51
C LYS A 177 17.10 -9.66 2.77
N TYR A 178 16.73 -8.58 3.48
CA TYR A 178 17.54 -8.06 4.58
C TYR A 178 16.97 -8.34 5.97
N SER A 179 15.70 -8.77 6.08
CA SER A 179 15.02 -8.97 7.37
C SER A 179 14.36 -10.33 7.55
N LEU A 180 13.99 -11.05 6.48
CA LEU A 180 13.38 -12.38 6.63
C LEU A 180 14.35 -13.51 6.29
N GLU A 181 14.94 -13.48 5.10
CA GLU A 181 15.85 -14.53 4.62
C GLU A 181 17.08 -14.73 5.50
N PRO A 182 17.70 -13.70 6.10
CA PRO A 182 18.85 -13.92 6.97
C PRO A 182 18.55 -14.72 8.24
N TYR A 183 17.31 -14.71 8.72
CA TYR A 183 16.94 -15.28 10.03
C TYR A 183 16.04 -16.52 9.92
N TYR A 184 15.26 -16.63 8.84
CA TYR A 184 14.19 -17.63 8.71
C TYR A 184 14.20 -18.33 7.35
N LYS A 185 15.37 -18.48 6.70
CA LYS A 185 15.46 -18.97 5.31
C LYS A 185 14.69 -20.27 5.09
N SER A 186 14.88 -21.26 5.97
CA SER A 186 14.29 -22.60 5.84
C SER A 186 12.77 -22.56 6.04
N GLU A 187 12.31 -21.88 7.08
CA GLU A 187 10.91 -21.69 7.42
C GLU A 187 10.18 -20.88 6.33
N LEU A 188 10.83 -19.86 5.79
CA LEU A 188 10.31 -19.01 4.72
C LEU A 188 10.09 -19.80 3.43
N ILE A 189 10.97 -20.74 3.10
CA ILE A 189 10.79 -21.64 1.94
C ILE A 189 9.54 -22.50 2.12
N VAL A 190 9.32 -23.06 3.31
CA VAL A 190 8.11 -23.88 3.59
C VAL A 190 6.86 -23.02 3.54
N TYR A 191 6.90 -21.83 4.14
CA TYR A 191 5.78 -20.89 4.17
C TYR A 191 5.39 -20.41 2.76
N ARG A 192 6.36 -20.07 1.91
CA ARG A 192 6.14 -19.65 0.51
C ARG A 192 5.43 -20.69 -0.34
N LYS A 193 5.58 -21.98 -0.04
CA LYS A 193 4.89 -23.06 -0.76
C LYS A 193 3.38 -23.10 -0.48
N LYS A 194 2.96 -22.61 0.69
CA LYS A 194 1.57 -22.71 1.17
C LYS A 194 0.79 -21.40 1.06
N THR A 195 1.49 -20.27 1.08
CA THR A 195 0.87 -18.96 1.24
C THR A 195 1.24 -18.04 0.07
N PRO A 196 0.27 -17.46 -0.66
CA PRO A 196 0.56 -16.52 -1.73
C PRO A 196 1.18 -15.22 -1.21
N VAL A 197 1.96 -14.53 -2.05
CA VAL A 197 2.71 -13.33 -1.63
C VAL A 197 1.77 -12.19 -1.21
N LEU A 198 0.76 -11.88 -2.04
CA LEU A 198 -0.16 -10.76 -1.83
C LEU A 198 -1.64 -11.10 -1.99
N LEU A 199 -1.99 -12.00 -2.92
CA LEU A 199 -3.39 -12.25 -3.28
C LEU A 199 -3.73 -13.72 -3.02
N ASP A 200 -4.56 -13.95 -2.01
CA ASP A 200 -5.36 -15.17 -1.94
C ASP A 200 -6.58 -15.06 -2.86
N GLN A 201 -7.35 -16.14 -3.00
CA GLN A 201 -8.53 -16.15 -3.87
C GLN A 201 -9.54 -15.05 -3.51
N LYS A 202 -9.76 -14.79 -2.23
CA LYS A 202 -10.72 -13.77 -1.76
C LYS A 202 -10.26 -12.36 -2.12
N LEU A 203 -8.98 -12.07 -1.91
CA LEU A 203 -8.39 -10.78 -2.29
C LEU A 203 -8.36 -10.60 -3.81
N LEU A 204 -8.14 -11.66 -4.58
CA LEU A 204 -8.26 -11.61 -6.03
C LEU A 204 -9.66 -11.20 -6.47
N PHE A 205 -10.71 -11.81 -5.89
CA PHE A 205 -12.10 -11.39 -6.15
C PHE A 205 -12.34 -9.93 -5.79
N ILE A 206 -11.78 -9.44 -4.68
CA ILE A 206 -11.90 -8.02 -4.29
C ILE A 206 -11.21 -7.11 -5.31
N VAL A 207 -9.99 -7.45 -5.76
CA VAL A 207 -9.27 -6.68 -6.78
C VAL A 207 -10.07 -6.63 -8.09
N LEU A 208 -10.61 -7.77 -8.53
CA LEU A 208 -11.45 -7.83 -9.73
C LEU A 208 -12.73 -7.01 -9.58
N PHE A 209 -13.34 -7.04 -8.40
CA PHE A 209 -14.51 -6.21 -8.08
C PHE A 209 -14.17 -4.73 -8.10
N MET A 210 -13.05 -4.31 -7.50
CA MET A 210 -12.60 -2.91 -7.55
C MET A 210 -12.26 -2.46 -8.98
N ALA A 211 -11.67 -3.33 -9.80
CA ALA A 211 -11.44 -3.05 -11.22
C ALA A 211 -12.76 -2.89 -11.98
N LEU A 212 -13.75 -3.74 -11.72
CA LEU A 212 -15.09 -3.60 -12.28
C LEU A 212 -15.75 -2.28 -11.87
N LEU A 213 -15.58 -1.84 -10.62
CA LEU A 213 -16.08 -0.53 -10.15
C LEU A 213 -15.47 0.63 -10.96
N VAL A 214 -14.15 0.60 -11.23
CA VAL A 214 -13.50 1.59 -12.11
C VAL A 214 -14.10 1.58 -13.50
N ILE A 215 -14.23 0.40 -14.12
CA ILE A 215 -14.74 0.26 -15.48
C ILE A 215 -16.18 0.78 -15.57
N CYS A 216 -17.05 0.36 -14.64
CA CYS A 216 -18.43 0.83 -14.59
C CYS A 216 -18.52 2.35 -14.37
N ASN A 217 -17.68 2.92 -13.51
CA ASN A 217 -17.65 4.36 -13.28
C ASN A 217 -17.19 5.10 -14.54
N PHE A 218 -16.10 4.66 -15.16
CA PHE A 218 -15.60 5.24 -16.40
C PHE A 218 -16.65 5.21 -17.52
N LEU A 219 -17.36 4.09 -17.70
CA LEU A 219 -18.43 3.96 -18.70
C LEU A 219 -19.65 4.85 -18.40
N ASN A 220 -19.96 5.14 -17.14
CA ASN A 220 -21.03 6.09 -16.79
C ASN A 220 -20.57 7.53 -17.02
N TYR A 221 -19.33 7.85 -16.65
CA TYR A 221 -18.72 9.14 -16.87
C TYR A 221 -18.69 9.52 -18.36
N THR A 222 -18.32 8.59 -19.26
CA THR A 222 -18.25 8.88 -20.71
C THR A 222 -19.60 8.95 -21.40
N LYS A 223 -20.68 8.44 -20.80
CA LYS A 223 -22.05 8.58 -21.35
C LYS A 223 -22.65 9.97 -21.13
N ILE A 224 -22.02 10.78 -20.27
CA ILE A 224 -22.47 12.13 -19.92
C ILE A 224 -21.76 13.20 -20.76
N ILE A 225 -20.71 12.83 -21.52
CA ILE A 225 -20.00 13.69 -22.49
C ILE A 225 -20.62 13.49 -23.88
#